data_AF-A0A0U1M064-F1
#
_entry.id   AF-A0A0U1M064-F1
#
_cell.length_a   1.000
_cell.length_b   1.000
_cell.length_c   1.000
_cell.angle_alpha   90.00
_cell.angle_beta   90.00
_cell.angle_gamma   90.00
#
_symmetry.space_group_name_H-M   'P 1'
#
loop_
_entity.id
_entity.type
_entity.pdbx_description
1 polymer ?
#
loop_
_entity_poly.entity_id
_entity_poly.type
_entity_poly.pdbx_seq_one_letter_code
_entity_poly.pdbx_strand_id
1 'polypeptide(L)'
;MAKRSRTEENENTTISTATTTAAATRRRRESTKPFASLKPRTQNVSKRTIKTKWSNLPDAAQEKVRAMFHTLERPVIVLQRDERKRVEAQAAVGAVVKTLERRLPRMPFPPMTKDATFDYEATLSEHRLLDAQLSTASNTVDILKMEIEKEEALLAQETKYVDEMEKNAKKAEAERRRQMKNEHPVLRHIDQQQQHSNEDSSAPFVVVDGSQDQTALCEIEPDQELRSLITQLNGHLSSMRNNIGPLVELREAITEAQSSLDVLFIPAD
;
A
#
# COMPACT_ATOMS: atom_id res chain seq x y z
N MET A 1 -1.81 95.92 -0.31
CA MET A 1 -1.88 94.78 0.65
C MET A 1 -2.37 93.57 -0.13
N ALA A 2 -1.49 92.70 -0.64
CA ALA A 2 -0.69 91.68 0.04
C ALA A 2 -1.35 90.28 -0.04
N LYS A 3 -0.70 89.39 -0.82
CA LYS A 3 -0.54 87.92 -0.62
C LYS A 3 -1.84 87.09 -0.81
N ARG A 4 -1.86 85.90 -1.44
CA ARG A 4 -0.84 84.90 -1.77
C ARG A 4 -1.49 83.88 -2.73
N SER A 5 -0.71 83.47 -3.72
CA SER A 5 -0.88 82.26 -4.55
C SER A 5 -0.80 80.98 -3.71
N ARG A 6 -1.63 79.97 -4.02
CA ARG A 6 -1.43 78.58 -3.57
C ARG A 6 -1.77 77.61 -4.70
N THR A 7 -0.71 77.05 -5.26
CA THR A 7 -0.66 75.83 -6.05
C THR A 7 -1.00 74.64 -5.15
N GLU A 8 -1.87 73.74 -5.60
CA GLU A 8 -2.07 72.42 -5.00
C GLU A 8 -1.81 71.37 -6.09
N GLU A 9 -0.61 70.80 -6.04
CA GLU A 9 -0.23 69.58 -6.75
C GLU A 9 -0.33 68.38 -5.79
N ASN A 10 -0.96 67.31 -6.27
CA ASN A 10 -0.66 65.90 -6.05
C ASN A 10 -0.03 65.44 -4.73
N GLU A 11 -0.83 64.87 -3.83
CA GLU A 11 -0.41 63.76 -2.95
C GLU A 11 -1.60 62.83 -2.66
N ASN A 12 -1.95 61.93 -3.59
CA ASN A 12 -2.86 60.83 -3.27
C ASN A 12 -2.61 59.60 -4.15
N THR A 13 -1.37 59.11 -4.18
CA THR A 13 -1.04 57.83 -4.83
C THR A 13 0.19 57.20 -4.19
N THR A 14 0.11 56.71 -2.94
CA THR A 14 1.16 55.82 -2.42
C THR A 14 0.74 54.83 -1.33
N ILE A 15 -0.51 54.80 -0.86
CA ILE A 15 -0.87 53.95 0.29
C ILE A 15 -1.35 52.53 -0.12
N SER A 16 -1.67 52.27 -1.39
CA SER A 16 -2.30 51.01 -1.80
C SER A 16 -1.36 49.85 -2.17
N THR A 17 -0.03 50.02 -2.16
CA THR A 17 0.92 48.97 -2.58
C THR A 17 1.61 48.21 -1.43
N ALA A 18 1.50 48.68 -0.19
CA ALA A 18 2.19 48.06 0.96
C ALA A 18 1.45 46.84 1.55
N THR A 19 0.12 46.75 1.41
CA THR A 19 -0.68 45.68 2.04
C THR A 19 -0.63 44.35 1.27
N THR A 20 -0.37 44.38 -0.05
CA THR A 20 -0.31 43.16 -0.89
C THR A 20 1.00 42.38 -0.67
N THR A 21 2.11 43.06 -0.40
CA THR A 21 3.42 42.40 -0.23
C THR A 21 3.54 41.64 1.10
N ALA A 22 2.91 42.14 2.17
CA ALA A 22 2.91 41.49 3.49
C ALA A 22 2.08 40.18 3.52
N ALA A 23 1.01 40.09 2.71
CA ALA A 23 0.22 38.88 2.56
C ALA A 23 0.98 37.77 1.81
N ALA A 24 1.84 38.14 0.85
CA ALA A 24 2.68 37.21 0.10
C ALA A 24 3.82 36.63 0.98
N THR A 25 4.36 37.40 1.92
CA THR A 25 5.42 36.91 2.83
C THR A 25 4.89 35.95 3.90
N ARG A 26 3.60 36.03 4.24
CA ARG A 26 2.97 35.15 5.23
C ARG A 26 2.68 33.75 4.67
N ARG A 27 2.35 33.66 3.38
CA ARG A 27 2.17 32.37 2.66
C ARG A 27 3.45 31.53 2.59
N ARG A 28 4.64 32.14 2.64
CA ARG A 28 5.93 31.45 2.46
C ARG A 28 6.52 30.84 3.75
N ARG A 29 5.93 31.12 4.92
CA ARG A 29 6.44 30.66 6.24
C ARG A 29 5.65 29.49 6.86
N GLU A 30 4.67 28.94 6.14
CA GLU A 30 3.82 27.84 6.63
C GLU A 30 4.23 26.46 6.09
N SER A 31 5.26 26.37 5.22
CA SER A 31 5.63 25.13 4.51
C SER A 31 6.79 24.36 5.14
N THR A 32 7.14 24.62 6.39
CA THR A 32 8.28 23.96 7.07
C THR A 32 7.86 23.26 8.36
N LYS A 33 6.71 22.60 8.34
CA LYS A 33 6.37 21.61 9.37
C LYS A 33 6.46 20.22 8.73
N PRO A 34 7.26 19.29 9.30
CA PRO A 34 7.39 17.92 8.78
C PRO A 34 6.11 17.08 8.95
N PHE A 35 5.07 17.63 9.59
CA PHE A 35 3.81 16.96 9.83
C PHE A 35 2.64 17.79 9.30
N ALA A 36 1.63 17.11 8.74
CA ALA A 36 0.39 17.72 8.32
C ALA A 36 -0.31 18.35 9.54
N SER A 37 -0.50 19.68 9.53
CA SER A 37 -1.27 20.37 10.56
C SER A 37 -2.62 20.80 9.99
N LEU A 38 -3.69 20.44 10.69
CA LEU A 38 -5.04 20.86 10.31
C LEU A 38 -5.17 22.36 10.55
N LYS A 39 -5.61 23.11 9.53
CA LYS A 39 -5.90 24.54 9.65
C LYS A 39 -7.32 24.74 10.17
N PRO A 40 -7.54 25.60 11.18
CA PRO A 40 -8.89 25.90 11.64
C PRO A 40 -9.68 26.56 10.49
N ARG A 41 -10.84 25.99 10.17
CA ARG A 41 -11.73 26.48 9.10
C ARG A 41 -13.01 27.02 9.73
N THR A 42 -13.17 28.34 9.73
CA THR A 42 -14.43 28.98 10.14
C THR A 42 -15.40 28.98 8.96
N GLN A 43 -16.60 28.44 9.14
CA GLN A 43 -17.68 28.54 8.17
C GLN A 43 -18.82 29.39 8.73
N ASN A 44 -19.27 30.37 7.95
CA ASN A 44 -20.43 31.19 8.31
C ASN A 44 -21.71 30.44 7.92
N VAL A 45 -22.53 30.07 8.91
CA VAL A 45 -23.78 29.35 8.71
C VAL A 45 -24.97 30.31 8.86
N SER A 46 -25.91 30.27 7.92
CA SER A 46 -27.09 31.13 8.00
C SER A 46 -27.99 30.73 9.17
N LYS A 47 -28.64 31.72 9.81
CA LYS A 47 -29.61 31.48 10.91
C LYS A 47 -30.80 30.61 10.47
N ARG A 48 -31.16 30.66 9.18
CA ARG A 48 -32.19 29.79 8.59
C ARG A 48 -31.71 28.34 8.56
N THR A 49 -30.47 28.10 8.13
CA THR A 49 -29.86 26.77 8.12
C THR A 49 -29.80 26.16 9.52
N ILE A 50 -29.47 26.97 10.54
CA ILE A 50 -29.49 26.53 11.94
C ILE A 50 -30.90 26.10 12.32
N LYS A 51 -31.91 26.95 12.16
CA LYS A 51 -33.30 26.62 12.57
C LYS A 51 -33.93 25.47 11.79
N THR A 52 -33.53 25.24 10.53
CA THR A 52 -34.14 24.22 9.67
C THR A 52 -33.40 22.88 9.69
N LYS A 53 -32.06 22.89 9.77
CA LYS A 53 -31.24 21.67 9.66
C LYS A 53 -30.65 21.19 10.98
N TRP A 54 -30.58 22.03 12.00
CA TRP A 54 -30.02 21.64 13.29
C TRP A 54 -31.15 21.08 14.14
N SER A 55 -31.11 19.77 14.36
CA SER A 55 -32.02 19.08 15.24
C SER A 55 -31.60 19.28 16.69
N ASN A 56 -32.54 19.07 17.60
CA ASN A 56 -32.22 18.95 19.02
C ASN A 56 -31.47 17.63 19.24
N LEU A 57 -30.66 17.58 20.28
CA LEU A 57 -29.89 16.41 20.64
C LEU A 57 -30.81 15.26 21.10
N PRO A 58 -30.58 13.99 20.68
CA PRO A 58 -31.31 12.84 21.21
C PRO A 58 -31.17 12.71 22.73
N ASP A 59 -32.20 12.20 23.41
CA ASP A 59 -32.23 12.13 24.88
C ASP A 59 -31.08 11.31 25.47
N ALA A 60 -30.64 10.25 24.76
CA ALA A 60 -29.48 9.44 25.15
C ALA A 60 -28.17 10.26 25.17
N ALA A 61 -27.97 11.13 24.17
CA ALA A 61 -26.81 12.02 24.15
C ALA A 61 -26.94 13.17 25.14
N GLN A 62 -28.15 13.62 25.44
CA GLN A 62 -28.37 14.61 26.51
C GLN A 62 -27.94 14.07 27.88
N GLU A 63 -28.21 12.80 28.17
CA GLU A 63 -27.80 12.16 29.43
C GLU A 63 -26.27 12.06 29.55
N LYS A 64 -25.58 11.72 28.46
CA LYS A 64 -24.11 11.71 28.40
C LYS A 64 -23.52 13.10 28.66
N VAL A 65 -24.11 14.14 28.06
CA VAL A 65 -23.70 15.53 28.31
C VAL A 65 -23.95 15.94 29.76
N ARG A 66 -25.05 15.50 30.38
CA ARG A 66 -25.31 15.69 31.82
C ARG A 66 -24.24 15.01 32.67
N ALA A 67 -23.91 13.76 32.37
CA ALA A 67 -22.85 13.03 33.08
C ALA A 67 -21.48 13.74 32.96
N MET A 68 -21.17 14.30 31.79
CA MET A 68 -19.97 15.12 31.60
C MET A 68 -19.96 16.37 32.48
N PHE A 69 -21.07 17.12 32.56
CA PHE A 69 -21.14 18.29 33.44
C PHE A 69 -20.89 17.94 34.92
N HIS A 70 -21.47 16.84 35.40
CA HIS A 70 -21.23 16.36 36.76
C HIS A 70 -19.79 15.90 36.98
N THR A 71 -19.16 15.32 35.96
CA THR A 71 -17.74 14.91 36.04
C THR A 71 -16.82 16.12 36.08
N LEU A 72 -17.13 17.17 35.31
CA LEU A 72 -16.37 18.42 35.26
C LEU A 72 -16.54 19.30 36.51
N GLU A 73 -17.62 19.10 37.27
CA GLU A 73 -17.83 19.78 38.55
C GLU A 73 -16.82 19.34 39.62
N ARG A 74 -16.50 18.04 39.68
CA ARG A 74 -15.68 17.46 40.77
C ARG A 74 -14.26 18.07 40.86
N PRO A 75 -13.50 18.26 39.76
CA PRO A 75 -12.19 18.88 39.82
C PRO A 75 -12.21 20.30 40.39
N VAL A 76 -13.21 21.11 40.05
CA VAL A 76 -13.33 22.50 40.51
C VAL A 76 -13.56 22.56 42.02
N ILE A 77 -14.38 21.65 42.54
CA ILE A 77 -14.65 21.55 43.98
C ILE A 77 -13.41 21.03 44.73
N VAL A 78 -12.73 20.01 44.19
CA VAL A 78 -11.55 19.38 44.82
C VAL A 78 -10.35 20.33 44.87
N LEU A 79 -10.19 21.19 43.86
CA LEU A 79 -9.13 22.22 43.82
C LEU A 79 -9.25 23.22 44.98
N GLN A 80 -10.46 23.45 45.47
CA GLN A 80 -10.69 24.41 46.54
C GLN A 80 -10.25 23.80 47.88
N ARG A 81 -9.32 24.44 48.60
CA ARG A 81 -8.79 23.96 49.88
C ARG A 81 -9.71 24.25 51.07
N ASP A 82 -10.43 25.38 51.02
CA ASP A 82 -11.28 25.84 52.11
C ASP A 82 -12.70 25.28 51.99
N GLU A 83 -13.22 24.68 53.06
CA GLU A 83 -14.56 24.07 53.07
C GLU A 83 -15.67 25.07 52.77
N ARG A 84 -15.58 26.30 53.28
CA ARG A 84 -16.56 27.36 52.98
C ARG A 84 -16.57 27.73 51.49
N LYS A 85 -15.38 27.78 50.88
CA LYS A 85 -15.24 28.09 49.45
C LYS A 85 -15.63 26.90 48.57
N ARG A 86 -15.53 25.65 49.07
CA ARG A 86 -16.05 24.46 48.40
C ARG A 86 -17.56 24.50 48.27
N VAL A 87 -18.25 24.84 49.35
CA VAL A 87 -19.72 24.95 49.36
C VAL A 87 -20.19 26.07 48.43
N GLU A 88 -19.52 27.23 48.44
CA GLU A 88 -19.82 28.33 47.51
C GLU A 88 -19.56 27.95 46.06
N ALA A 89 -18.42 27.32 45.76
CA ALA A 89 -18.09 26.85 44.42
C ALA A 89 -19.06 25.79 43.92
N GLN A 90 -19.45 24.84 44.78
CA GLN A 90 -20.45 23.82 44.47
C GLN A 90 -21.82 24.45 44.19
N ALA A 91 -22.26 25.42 44.99
CA ALA A 91 -23.51 26.12 44.75
C ALA A 91 -23.50 26.91 43.43
N ALA A 92 -22.39 27.61 43.14
CA ALA A 92 -22.22 28.37 41.91
C ALA A 92 -22.17 27.47 40.66
N VAL A 93 -21.34 26.41 40.68
CA VAL A 93 -21.21 25.46 39.57
C VAL A 93 -22.52 24.69 39.38
N GLY A 94 -23.13 24.20 40.46
CA GLY A 94 -24.41 23.50 40.39
C GLY A 94 -25.55 24.36 39.81
N ALA A 95 -25.56 25.67 40.07
CA ALA A 95 -26.52 26.59 39.45
C ALA A 95 -26.31 26.73 37.93
N VAL A 96 -25.05 26.77 37.48
CA VAL A 96 -24.70 26.80 36.06
C VAL A 96 -25.07 25.48 35.38
N VAL A 97 -24.73 24.34 35.99
CA VAL A 97 -25.07 23.01 35.47
C VAL A 97 -26.59 22.89 35.28
N LYS A 98 -27.40 23.18 36.30
CA LYS A 98 -28.88 23.16 36.20
C LYS A 98 -29.42 24.08 35.09
N THR A 99 -28.78 25.23 34.87
CA THR A 99 -29.16 26.14 33.80
C THR A 99 -28.86 25.55 32.41
N LEU A 100 -27.70 24.90 32.26
CA LEU A 100 -27.30 24.23 31.03
C LEU A 100 -28.19 23.01 30.75
N GLU A 101 -28.50 22.20 31.76
CA GLU A 101 -29.41 21.06 31.65
C GLU A 101 -30.79 21.48 31.15
N ARG A 102 -31.34 22.58 31.67
CA ARG A 102 -32.63 23.12 31.20
C ARG A 102 -32.59 23.62 29.75
N ARG A 103 -31.41 24.03 29.27
CA ARG A 103 -31.23 24.57 27.91
C ARG A 103 -30.88 23.50 26.89
N LEU A 104 -30.35 22.36 27.33
CA LEU A 104 -29.85 21.28 26.48
C LEU A 104 -30.90 20.73 25.49
N PRO A 105 -32.18 20.50 25.88
CA PRO A 105 -33.20 20.00 24.95
C PRO A 105 -33.63 21.04 23.89
N ARG A 106 -33.36 22.33 24.13
CA ARG A 106 -33.77 23.46 23.27
C ARG A 106 -32.60 24.01 22.45
N MET A 107 -31.40 23.47 22.61
CA MET A 107 -30.21 23.94 21.91
C MET A 107 -30.12 23.24 20.56
N PRO A 108 -30.03 23.99 19.44
CA PRO A 108 -29.85 23.37 18.13
C PRO A 108 -28.41 22.86 18.01
N PHE A 109 -28.25 21.60 17.65
CA PHE A 109 -26.94 20.99 17.40
C PHE A 109 -26.71 20.76 15.91
N PRO A 110 -25.47 20.93 15.41
CA PRO A 110 -25.14 20.59 14.03
C PRO A 110 -25.51 19.12 13.73
N PRO A 111 -26.07 18.80 12.55
CA PRO A 111 -26.55 17.46 12.23
C PRO A 111 -25.47 16.36 12.17
N MET A 112 -24.20 16.74 12.24
CA MET A 112 -23.07 15.81 12.27
C MET A 112 -22.71 15.33 13.68
N THR A 113 -23.32 15.90 14.73
CA THR A 113 -23.08 15.45 16.10
C THR A 113 -23.79 14.11 16.31
N LYS A 114 -23.03 13.01 16.35
CA LYS A 114 -23.55 11.69 16.70
C LYS A 114 -23.49 11.51 18.22
N ASP A 115 -24.31 10.60 18.75
CA ASP A 115 -24.31 10.28 20.18
C ASP A 115 -22.97 9.76 20.69
N ALA A 116 -22.18 9.13 19.81
CA ALA A 116 -20.83 8.65 20.08
C ALA A 116 -19.80 9.79 20.26
N THR A 117 -20.06 10.99 19.71
CA THR A 117 -19.15 12.13 19.84
C THR A 117 -19.08 12.68 21.27
N PHE A 118 -20.09 12.38 22.10
CA PHE A 118 -20.14 12.80 23.50
C PHE A 118 -19.55 11.76 24.46
N ASP A 119 -19.16 10.58 23.97
CA ASP A 119 -18.50 9.55 24.76
C ASP A 119 -17.01 9.53 24.44
N TYR A 120 -16.20 10.01 25.39
CA TYR A 120 -14.74 10.02 25.23
C TYR A 120 -14.19 8.62 24.93
N GLU A 121 -14.60 7.60 25.69
CA GLU A 121 -14.12 6.23 25.51
C GLU A 121 -14.50 5.64 24.14
N ALA A 122 -15.71 5.93 23.65
CA ALA A 122 -16.14 5.47 22.34
C ALA A 122 -15.28 6.11 21.23
N THR A 123 -15.06 7.43 21.28
CA THR A 123 -14.19 8.12 20.33
C THR A 123 -12.74 7.65 20.39
N LEU A 124 -12.24 7.34 21.60
CA LEU A 124 -10.89 6.79 21.79
C LEU A 124 -10.77 5.39 21.18
N SER A 125 -11.79 4.55 21.34
CA SER A 125 -11.82 3.20 20.76
C SER A 125 -11.85 3.25 19.22
N GLU A 126 -12.64 4.16 18.64
CA GLU A 126 -12.68 4.39 17.19
C GLU A 126 -11.32 4.90 16.68
N HIS A 127 -10.68 5.82 17.40
CA HIS A 127 -9.35 6.30 17.06
C HIS A 127 -8.31 5.17 17.08
N ARG A 128 -8.31 4.33 18.12
CA ARG A 128 -7.40 3.16 18.21
C ARG A 128 -7.64 2.17 17.07
N LEU A 129 -8.89 1.94 16.69
CA LEU A 129 -9.23 1.09 15.56
C LEU A 129 -8.69 1.67 14.25
N LEU A 130 -8.89 2.96 14.01
CA LEU A 130 -8.40 3.64 12.81
C LEU A 130 -6.88 3.67 12.76
N ASP A 131 -6.20 3.87 13.89
CA ASP A 131 -4.74 3.80 13.98
C ASP A 131 -4.22 2.40 13.66
N ALA A 132 -4.87 1.35 14.19
CA ALA A 132 -4.52 -0.03 13.89
C ALA A 132 -4.70 -0.34 12.39
N GLN A 133 -5.83 0.08 11.80
CA GLN A 133 -6.07 -0.05 10.36
C GLN A 133 -5.03 0.70 9.52
N LEU A 134 -4.69 1.93 9.93
CA LEU A 134 -3.66 2.72 9.25
C LEU A 134 -2.29 2.06 9.38
N SER A 135 -1.94 1.51 10.53
CA SER A 135 -0.68 0.79 10.74
C SER A 135 -0.62 -0.47 9.88
N THR A 136 -1.68 -1.28 9.81
CA THR A 136 -1.75 -2.47 8.95
C THR A 136 -1.65 -2.07 7.47
N ALA A 137 -2.37 -1.04 7.05
CA ALA A 137 -2.30 -0.53 5.68
C ALA A 137 -0.91 0.02 5.33
N SER A 138 -0.25 0.73 6.25
CA SER A 138 1.12 1.21 6.05
C SER A 138 2.10 0.04 5.91
N ASN A 139 2.02 -0.93 6.81
CA ASN A 139 2.91 -2.10 6.80
C ASN A 139 2.73 -2.92 5.51
N THR A 140 1.50 -3.12 5.05
CA THR A 140 1.23 -3.83 3.78
C THR A 140 1.78 -3.06 2.57
N VAL A 141 1.61 -1.74 2.54
CA VAL A 141 2.21 -0.88 1.49
C VAL A 141 3.73 -1.01 1.47
N ASP A 142 4.36 -1.04 2.64
CA ASP A 142 5.82 -1.14 2.73
C ASP A 142 6.32 -2.53 2.26
N ILE A 143 5.63 -3.61 2.62
CA ILE A 143 5.92 -4.96 2.10
C ILE A 143 5.79 -4.99 0.57
N LEU A 144 4.71 -4.43 0.03
CA LEU A 144 4.50 -4.39 -1.43
C LEU A 144 5.56 -3.58 -2.15
N LYS A 145 6.01 -2.46 -1.59
CA LYS A 145 7.12 -1.69 -2.16
C LYS A 145 8.41 -2.49 -2.20
N MET A 146 8.73 -3.23 -1.14
CA MET A 146 9.92 -4.08 -1.12
C MET A 146 9.84 -5.18 -2.18
N GLU A 147 8.67 -5.79 -2.38
CA GLU A 147 8.52 -6.81 -3.43
C GLU A 147 8.64 -6.19 -4.83
N ILE A 148 8.05 -5.01 -5.06
CA ILE A 148 8.21 -4.29 -6.33
C ILE A 148 9.68 -3.98 -6.60
N GLU A 149 10.43 -3.49 -5.61
CA GLU A 149 11.86 -3.18 -5.78
C GLU A 149 12.66 -4.45 -6.15
N LYS A 150 12.33 -5.58 -5.54
CA LYS A 150 12.93 -6.88 -5.85
C LYS A 150 12.57 -7.37 -7.26
N GLU A 151 11.31 -7.28 -7.66
CA GLU A 151 10.85 -7.64 -9.01
C GLU A 151 11.50 -6.74 -10.07
N GLU A 152 11.58 -5.43 -9.84
CA GLU A 152 12.26 -4.49 -10.73
C GLU A 152 13.75 -4.82 -10.87
N ALA A 153 14.42 -5.22 -9.79
CA ALA A 153 15.81 -5.63 -9.82
C ALA A 153 16.02 -6.93 -10.62
N LEU A 154 15.09 -7.90 -10.52
CA LEU A 154 15.11 -9.14 -11.32
C LEU A 154 14.86 -8.84 -12.80
N LEU A 155 13.84 -8.04 -13.12
CA LEU A 155 13.57 -7.60 -14.49
C LEU A 155 14.76 -6.85 -15.10
N ALA A 156 15.48 -6.05 -14.32
CA ALA A 156 16.68 -5.37 -14.78
C ALA A 156 17.85 -6.33 -15.09
N GLN A 157 17.91 -7.50 -14.45
CA GLN A 157 18.89 -8.54 -14.78
C GLN A 157 18.49 -9.31 -16.04
N GLU A 158 17.21 -9.68 -16.15
CA GLU A 158 16.68 -10.39 -17.31
C GLU A 158 16.77 -9.56 -18.59
N THR A 159 16.44 -8.27 -18.53
CA THR A 159 16.56 -7.35 -19.68
C THR A 159 18.00 -7.25 -20.16
N LYS A 160 18.98 -7.15 -19.25
CA LYS A 160 20.42 -7.20 -19.60
C LYS A 160 20.81 -8.53 -20.25
N TYR A 161 20.31 -9.64 -19.72
CA TYR A 161 20.59 -10.97 -20.27
C TYR A 161 20.03 -11.12 -21.70
N VAL A 162 18.80 -10.68 -21.94
CA VAL A 162 18.20 -10.68 -23.28
C VAL A 162 18.99 -9.77 -24.24
N ASP A 163 19.39 -8.58 -23.80
CA ASP A 163 20.21 -7.67 -24.60
C ASP A 163 21.56 -8.31 -25.01
N GLU A 164 22.18 -9.08 -24.12
CA GLU A 164 23.41 -9.83 -24.41
C GLU A 164 23.16 -10.94 -25.44
N MET A 165 22.07 -11.70 -25.27
CA MET A 165 21.67 -12.75 -26.21
C MET A 165 21.33 -12.18 -27.59
N GLU A 166 20.63 -11.05 -27.67
CA GLU A 166 20.37 -10.35 -28.93
C GLU A 166 21.65 -9.90 -29.62
N LYS A 167 22.61 -9.33 -28.87
CA LYS A 167 23.91 -8.91 -29.42
C LYS A 167 24.68 -10.12 -29.94
N ASN A 168 24.65 -11.24 -29.23
CA ASN A 168 25.30 -12.48 -29.65
C ASN A 168 24.63 -13.08 -30.89
N ALA A 169 23.29 -13.13 -30.93
CA ALA A 169 22.53 -13.58 -32.10
C ALA A 169 22.83 -12.71 -33.34
N LYS A 170 22.82 -11.37 -33.18
CA LYS A 170 23.16 -10.43 -34.27
C LYS A 170 24.60 -10.60 -34.77
N LYS A 171 25.56 -10.86 -33.87
CA LYS A 171 26.96 -11.15 -34.24
C LYS A 171 27.07 -12.47 -35.00
N ALA A 172 26.43 -13.53 -34.51
CA ALA A 172 26.42 -14.84 -35.15
C ALA A 172 25.76 -14.77 -36.54
N GLU A 173 24.65 -14.06 -36.68
CA GLU A 173 23.99 -13.84 -37.97
C GLU A 173 24.89 -13.03 -38.92
N ALA A 174 25.54 -11.96 -38.44
CA ALA A 174 26.45 -11.17 -39.24
C ALA A 174 27.68 -11.98 -39.70
N GLU A 175 28.19 -12.87 -38.85
CA GLU A 175 29.27 -13.79 -39.18
C GLU A 175 28.82 -14.84 -40.20
N ARG A 176 27.67 -15.50 -39.99
CA ARG A 176 27.05 -16.43 -40.95
C ARG A 176 26.88 -15.75 -42.31
N ARG A 177 26.40 -14.50 -42.34
CA ARG A 177 26.26 -13.72 -43.59
C ARG A 177 27.60 -13.41 -44.26
N ARG A 178 28.69 -13.26 -43.50
CA ARG A 178 30.04 -13.09 -44.06
C ARG A 178 30.56 -14.41 -44.61
N GLN A 179 30.39 -15.52 -43.88
CA GLN A 179 30.77 -16.86 -44.31
C GLN A 179 30.02 -17.24 -45.60
N MET A 180 28.71 -17.04 -45.65
CA MET A 180 27.88 -17.25 -46.84
C MET A 180 28.31 -16.46 -48.09
N LYS A 181 28.93 -15.29 -47.92
CA LYS A 181 29.49 -14.53 -49.06
C LYS A 181 30.79 -15.14 -49.60
N ASN A 182 31.50 -15.88 -48.76
CA ASN A 182 32.78 -16.50 -49.08
C ASN A 182 32.62 -17.99 -49.46
N GLU A 183 31.44 -18.58 -49.26
CA GLU A 183 31.13 -19.96 -49.60
C GLU A 183 30.95 -20.16 -51.12
N HIS A 184 31.40 -21.32 -51.60
CA HIS A 184 31.34 -21.69 -53.00
C HIS A 184 29.87 -21.89 -53.46
N PRO A 185 29.50 -21.51 -54.71
CA PRO A 185 28.12 -21.55 -55.21
C PRO A 185 27.37 -22.85 -54.91
N VAL A 186 28.02 -24.02 -54.99
CA VAL A 186 27.39 -25.33 -54.75
C VAL A 186 26.85 -25.48 -53.32
N LEU A 187 27.56 -24.99 -52.29
CA LEU A 187 27.11 -25.07 -50.90
C LEU A 187 25.89 -24.16 -50.64
N ARG A 188 25.82 -23.04 -51.37
CA ARG A 188 24.68 -22.11 -51.33
C ARG A 188 23.38 -22.72 -51.85
N HIS A 189 23.45 -23.60 -52.86
CA HIS A 189 22.26 -24.27 -53.40
C HIS A 189 21.75 -25.37 -52.45
N ILE A 190 22.65 -26.04 -51.71
CA ILE A 190 22.27 -27.06 -50.72
C ILE A 190 21.56 -26.42 -49.52
N ASP A 191 22.05 -25.29 -49.01
CA ASP A 191 21.40 -24.57 -47.90
C ASP A 191 20.05 -23.96 -48.32
N GLN A 192 19.92 -23.48 -49.57
CA GLN A 192 18.63 -23.03 -50.13
C GLN A 192 17.64 -24.18 -50.34
N GLN A 193 18.10 -25.37 -50.73
CA GLN A 193 17.23 -26.55 -50.81
C GLN A 193 16.72 -26.99 -49.44
N GLN A 194 17.54 -26.88 -48.38
CA GLN A 194 17.12 -27.20 -47.01
C GLN A 194 16.10 -26.19 -46.44
N GLN A 195 16.23 -24.91 -46.81
CA GLN A 195 15.26 -23.88 -46.42
C GLN A 195 13.91 -24.07 -47.13
N HIS A 196 13.91 -24.41 -48.43
CA HIS A 196 12.67 -24.71 -49.16
C HIS A 196 12.03 -26.06 -48.82
N SER A 197 12.78 -27.05 -48.32
CA SER A 197 12.20 -28.31 -47.85
C SER A 197 11.52 -28.22 -46.48
N ASN A 198 11.73 -27.13 -45.73
CA ASN A 198 11.20 -26.94 -44.38
C ASN A 198 10.04 -25.92 -44.29
N GLU A 199 9.70 -25.21 -45.36
CA GLU A 199 8.54 -24.28 -45.34
C GLU A 199 7.18 -25.00 -45.40
N ASP A 200 7.10 -26.20 -45.98
CA ASP A 200 5.85 -26.99 -46.08
C ASP A 200 5.74 -28.15 -45.07
N SER A 201 6.77 -28.36 -44.24
CA SER A 201 6.73 -29.38 -43.18
C SER A 201 6.75 -28.72 -41.81
N SER A 202 5.68 -28.00 -41.51
CA SER A 202 5.24 -27.76 -40.14
C SER A 202 4.75 -29.09 -39.55
N ALA A 203 5.68 -30.03 -39.32
CA ALA A 203 5.42 -31.11 -38.39
C ALA A 203 5.59 -30.51 -36.99
N PRO A 204 4.57 -30.61 -36.11
CA PRO A 204 4.73 -30.18 -34.73
C PRO A 204 5.82 -31.06 -34.11
N PHE A 205 6.92 -30.44 -33.68
CA PHE A 205 7.85 -31.07 -32.78
C PHE A 205 7.11 -31.32 -31.46
N VAL A 206 6.51 -32.50 -31.36
CA VAL A 206 5.95 -33.02 -30.12
C VAL A 206 7.12 -33.62 -29.37
N VAL A 207 7.58 -32.91 -28.33
CA VAL A 207 8.26 -33.57 -27.23
C VAL A 207 7.23 -34.49 -26.61
N VAL A 208 7.31 -35.78 -26.94
CA VAL A 208 6.53 -36.81 -26.26
C VAL A 208 7.04 -36.82 -24.83
N ASP A 209 6.28 -36.18 -23.95
CA ASP A 209 6.45 -36.26 -22.52
C ASP A 209 6.28 -37.72 -22.08
N GLY A 210 7.19 -38.14 -21.20
CA GLY A 210 7.51 -39.54 -20.92
C GLY A 210 6.42 -40.28 -20.15
N SER A 211 5.40 -40.78 -20.85
CA SER A 211 4.54 -41.81 -20.30
C SER A 211 4.01 -42.76 -21.37
N GLN A 212 4.23 -44.05 -21.12
CA GLN A 212 3.80 -45.24 -21.85
C GLN A 212 4.61 -45.65 -23.10
N ASP A 213 5.54 -46.57 -22.83
CA ASP A 213 5.48 -47.93 -23.37
C ASP A 213 5.03 -48.07 -24.82
N GLN A 214 5.96 -47.88 -25.75
CA GLN A 214 6.16 -48.82 -26.85
C GLN A 214 7.49 -48.57 -27.55
N THR A 215 8.39 -49.49 -27.25
CA THR A 215 9.73 -49.69 -27.80
C THR A 215 9.70 -49.83 -29.33
N ALA A 216 10.04 -48.77 -30.06
CA ALA A 216 10.45 -48.83 -31.47
C ALA A 216 11.94 -49.20 -31.65
N LEU A 217 12.54 -49.89 -30.66
CA LEU A 217 13.92 -50.37 -30.68
C LEU A 217 14.02 -51.91 -30.59
N CYS A 218 12.90 -52.64 -30.71
CA CYS A 218 12.88 -54.10 -30.58
C CYS A 218 13.17 -54.89 -31.87
N GLU A 219 13.46 -54.23 -33.00
CA GLU A 219 13.88 -54.92 -34.23
C GLU A 219 15.41 -55.00 -34.41
N ILE A 220 16.19 -54.56 -33.43
CA ILE A 220 17.64 -54.76 -33.44
C ILE A 220 17.93 -56.02 -32.62
N GLU A 221 18.39 -57.07 -33.30
CA GLU A 221 18.87 -58.29 -32.69
C GLU A 221 19.89 -57.92 -31.59
N PRO A 222 19.68 -58.33 -30.32
CA PRO A 222 20.38 -57.74 -29.20
C PRO A 222 21.81 -58.24 -29.15
N ASP A 223 22.76 -57.41 -29.60
CA ASP A 223 24.18 -57.64 -29.41
C ASP A 223 24.47 -57.94 -27.93
N GLN A 224 25.28 -58.97 -27.68
CA GLN A 224 25.66 -59.43 -26.34
C GLN A 224 26.25 -58.30 -25.46
N GLU A 225 26.90 -57.32 -26.09
CA GLU A 225 27.47 -56.14 -25.43
C GLU A 225 26.40 -55.09 -25.05
N LEU A 226 25.35 -54.91 -25.87
CA LEU A 226 24.25 -53.99 -25.54
C LEU A 226 23.45 -54.51 -24.35
N ARG A 227 23.31 -55.83 -24.21
CA ARG A 227 22.65 -56.45 -23.05
C ARG A 227 23.40 -56.19 -21.75
N SER A 228 24.74 -56.28 -21.77
CA SER A 228 25.56 -55.99 -20.58
C SER A 228 25.52 -54.50 -20.21
N LEU A 229 25.53 -53.61 -21.19
CA LEU A 229 25.38 -52.16 -21.00
C LEU A 229 23.99 -51.81 -20.43
N ILE A 230 22.91 -52.41 -20.95
CA ILE A 230 21.55 -52.18 -20.43
C ILE A 230 21.42 -52.71 -19.00
N THR A 231 22.02 -53.87 -18.68
CA THR A 231 22.01 -54.37 -17.30
C THR A 231 22.85 -53.49 -16.37
N GLN A 232 23.98 -52.96 -16.83
CA GLN A 232 24.79 -52.01 -16.06
C GLN A 232 24.05 -50.69 -15.83
N LEU A 233 23.36 -50.16 -16.84
CA LEU A 233 22.54 -48.95 -16.74
C LEU A 233 21.35 -49.15 -15.80
N ASN A 234 20.63 -50.28 -15.92
CA ASN A 234 19.55 -50.60 -14.98
C ASN A 234 20.08 -50.80 -13.55
N GLY A 235 21.25 -51.41 -13.39
CA GLY A 235 21.92 -51.51 -12.09
C GLY A 235 22.26 -50.14 -11.50
N HIS A 236 22.77 -49.22 -12.33
CA HIS A 236 23.11 -47.87 -11.89
C HIS A 236 21.87 -47.01 -11.59
N LEU A 237 20.84 -47.07 -12.43
CA LEU A 237 19.56 -46.40 -12.19
C LEU A 237 18.86 -46.96 -10.95
N SER A 238 18.91 -48.28 -10.72
CA SER A 238 18.39 -48.89 -9.49
C SER A 238 19.19 -48.46 -8.26
N SER A 239 20.52 -48.31 -8.38
CA SER A 239 21.35 -47.78 -7.30
C SER A 239 21.05 -46.32 -7.00
N MET A 240 20.93 -45.47 -8.03
CA MET A 240 20.52 -44.07 -7.85
C MET A 240 19.12 -43.97 -7.25
N ARG A 241 18.16 -44.79 -7.71
CA ARG A 241 16.82 -44.84 -7.14
C ARG A 241 16.83 -45.22 -5.66
N ASN A 242 17.62 -46.23 -5.28
CA ASN A 242 17.75 -46.63 -3.88
C ASN A 242 18.45 -45.56 -3.03
N ASN A 243 19.38 -44.80 -3.60
CA ASN A 243 20.01 -43.67 -2.92
C ASN A 243 19.06 -42.47 -2.75
N ILE A 244 18.10 -42.30 -3.67
CA ILE A 244 17.13 -41.19 -3.65
C ILE A 244 15.89 -41.52 -2.79
N GLY A 245 15.56 -42.80 -2.59
CA GLY A 245 14.46 -43.25 -1.72
C GLY A 245 14.37 -42.51 -0.37
N PRO A 246 15.43 -42.47 0.46
CA PRO A 246 15.38 -41.75 1.74
C PRO A 246 15.26 -40.22 1.60
N LEU A 247 15.70 -39.62 0.49
CA LEU A 247 15.54 -38.18 0.25
C LEU A 247 14.08 -37.81 -0.07
N VAL A 248 13.33 -38.72 -0.70
CA VAL A 248 11.90 -38.54 -0.95
C VAL A 248 11.11 -38.54 0.36
N GLU A 249 11.43 -39.47 1.26
CA GLU A 249 10.81 -39.55 2.59
C GLU A 249 11.15 -38.32 3.45
N LEU A 250 12.40 -37.83 3.40
CA LEU A 250 12.77 -36.57 4.07
C LEU A 250 12.01 -35.36 3.53
N ARG A 251 11.77 -35.29 2.22
CA ARG A 251 10.95 -34.22 1.63
C ARG A 251 9.54 -34.24 2.20
N GLU A 252 8.93 -35.42 2.32
CA GLU A 252 7.59 -35.56 2.91
C GLU A 252 7.57 -35.14 4.38
N ALA A 253 8.56 -35.55 5.17
CA ALA A 253 8.69 -35.12 6.57
C ALA A 253 8.89 -33.60 6.72
N ILE A 254 9.62 -32.97 5.79
CA ILE A 254 9.79 -31.50 5.76
C ILE A 254 8.46 -30.82 5.44
N THR A 255 7.70 -31.32 4.45
CA THR A 255 6.39 -30.75 4.13
C THR A 255 5.39 -30.92 5.27
N GLU A 256 5.44 -32.04 5.99
CA GLU A 256 4.62 -32.27 7.18
C GLU A 256 4.99 -31.32 8.32
N ALA A 257 6.30 -31.13 8.57
CA ALA A 257 6.78 -30.16 9.57
C ALA A 257 6.43 -28.71 9.20
N GLN A 258 6.50 -28.34 7.92
CA GLN A 258 6.06 -27.03 7.42
C GLN A 258 4.56 -26.84 7.62
N SER A 259 3.73 -27.84 7.27
CA SER A 259 2.29 -27.76 7.49
C SER A 259 1.92 -27.66 8.97
N SER A 260 2.65 -28.35 9.85
CA SER A 260 2.47 -28.26 11.31
C SER A 260 2.86 -26.89 11.85
N LEU A 261 3.91 -26.28 11.31
CA LEU A 261 4.33 -24.93 11.69
C LEU A 261 3.31 -23.88 11.23
N ASP A 262 2.77 -24.03 10.02
CA ASP A 262 1.74 -23.14 9.49
C ASP A 262 0.46 -23.18 10.34
N VAL A 263 0.09 -24.36 10.86
CA VAL A 263 -1.06 -24.50 11.79
C VAL A 263 -0.80 -23.79 13.13
N LEU A 264 0.44 -23.79 13.63
CA LEU A 264 0.80 -23.07 14.86
C LEU A 264 0.88 -21.54 14.68
N PHE A 265 1.00 -21.06 13.43
CA PHE A 265 1.07 -19.63 13.11
C PHE A 265 -0.30 -18.98 12.92
N ILE A 266 -1.40 -19.72 13.12
CA ILE A 266 -2.74 -19.13 13.22
C ILE A 266 -2.88 -18.54 14.64
N PRO A 267 -2.93 -17.21 14.81
CA PRO A 267 -3.18 -16.63 16.12
C PRO A 267 -4.57 -17.07 16.58
N ALA A 268 -4.63 -17.69 17.77
CA ALA A 268 -5.90 -17.92 18.44
C ALA A 268 -6.57 -16.57 18.69
N ASP A 269 -7.77 -16.39 18.11
CA ASP A 269 -8.71 -15.31 18.45
C ASP A 269 -9.04 -15.32 19.95
#